data_AF-A0A7C8Z001-F1
#
_entry.id   AF-A0A7C8Z001-F1
#
_cell.length_a   1.000
_cell.length_b   1.000
_cell.length_c   1.000
_cell.angle_alpha   90.00
_cell.angle_beta   90.00
_cell.angle_gamma   90.00
#
_symmetry.space_group_name_H-M   'P 1'
#
loop_
_entity.id
_entity.type
_entity.pdbx_description
1 polymer ?
#
loop_
_entity_poly.entity_id
_entity_poly.type
_entity_poly.pdbx_seq_one_letter_code
_entity_poly.pdbx_strand_id
1 'polypeptide(L)'
;MQKMIDLTNINPGEIVVLGCAFCVLLSMYFTIQLLSQHLFFWKNPKEQKAIIIIILMAPIYAIVSFVGLLDFRGSEAFFMFLESIKECYEALVIAKFLALMYSYLNIHQCQKLGNDQGLITLLD
;
A
#
# COMPACT_ATOMS: atom_id res chain seq x y z
N MET A 1 23.34 24.03 19.24
CA MET A 1 22.35 24.88 19.91
C MET A 1 20.99 24.45 19.38
N GLN A 2 20.23 23.70 20.17
CA GLN A 2 18.92 23.16 19.80
C GLN A 2 17.98 24.33 19.49
N LYS A 3 17.55 24.46 18.23
CA LYS A 3 16.51 25.43 17.86
C LYS A 3 15.20 24.84 18.40
N MET A 4 14.80 25.25 19.61
CA MET A 4 13.44 24.98 20.10
C MET A 4 12.49 25.52 19.04
N ILE A 5 11.52 24.70 18.62
CA ILE A 5 10.44 25.12 17.75
C ILE A 5 9.67 26.21 18.50
N ASP A 6 9.79 27.45 18.05
CA ASP A 6 9.06 28.60 18.60
C ASP A 6 7.58 28.50 18.19
N LEU A 7 6.78 27.88 19.06
CA LEU A 7 5.33 27.65 18.87
C LEU A 7 4.50 28.95 18.78
N THR A 8 5.09 30.11 19.06
CA THR A 8 4.39 31.40 19.18
C THR A 8 4.32 32.20 17.87
N ASN A 9 5.09 31.82 16.83
CA ASN A 9 5.12 32.55 15.55
C ASN A 9 5.08 31.61 14.34
N ILE A 10 4.24 30.56 14.39
CA ILE A 10 4.15 29.60 13.29
C ILE A 10 3.20 30.14 12.21
N ASN A 11 3.73 30.30 11.00
CA ASN A 11 2.96 30.66 9.81
C ASN A 11 1.97 29.52 9.49
N PRO A 12 0.70 29.79 9.10
CA PRO A 12 -0.26 28.76 8.71
C PRO A 12 0.29 27.74 7.69
N GLY A 13 1.16 28.15 6.76
CA GLY A 13 1.80 27.22 5.82
C GLY A 13 2.72 26.19 6.49
N GLU A 14 3.46 26.57 7.54
CA GLU A 14 4.35 25.66 8.25
C GLU A 14 3.56 24.64 9.09
N ILE A 15 2.41 25.04 9.65
CA ILE A 15 1.51 24.13 10.37
C ILE A 15 1.01 23.03 9.43
N VAL A 16 0.61 23.39 8.21
CA VAL A 16 0.14 22.42 7.20
C VAL A 16 1.25 21.46 6.83
N VAL A 17 2.46 21.95 6.56
CA VAL A 17 3.61 21.09 6.21
C VAL A 17 3.96 20.12 7.35
N LEU A 18 3.98 20.60 8.60
CA LEU A 18 4.23 19.76 9.78
C LEU A 18 3.14 18.70 9.97
N GLY A 19 1.87 19.09 9.82
CA GLY A 19 0.73 18.17 9.92
C GLY A 19 0.78 17.08 8.84
N CYS A 20 1.04 17.46 7.59
CA CYS A 20 1.18 16.51 6.48
C CYS A 20 2.39 15.59 6.67
N ALA A 21 3.54 16.12 7.11
CA ALA A 21 4.72 15.31 7.40
C ALA A 21 4.43 14.26 8.48
N PHE A 22 3.72 14.63 9.55
CA PHE A 22 3.30 13.70 10.59
C PHE A 22 2.38 12.59 10.04
N CYS A 23 1.40 12.95 9.21
CA CYS A 23 0.51 11.98 8.58
C CYS A 23 1.27 10.99 7.66
N VAL A 24 2.24 11.46 6.88
CA VAL A 24 3.09 10.60 6.03
C VAL A 24 3.89 9.62 6.87
N LEU A 25 4.48 10.09 7.98
CA LEU A 25 5.23 9.23 8.90
C LEU A 25 4.33 8.16 9.53
N LEU A 26 3.11 8.51 9.93
CA LEU A 26 2.14 7.54 10.43
C LEU A 26 1.77 6.50 9.37
N SER A 27 1.52 6.93 8.13
CA SER A 27 1.23 6.03 7.01
C SER A 27 2.37 5.03 6.79
N MET A 28 3.61 5.53 6.71
CA MET A 28 4.81 4.70 6.61
C MET A 28 4.93 3.71 7.78
N TYR A 29 4.69 4.17 9.00
CA TYR A 29 4.77 3.33 10.20
C TYR A 29 3.78 2.17 10.16
N PHE A 30 2.50 2.43 9.86
CA PHE A 30 1.49 1.38 9.73
C PHE A 30 1.80 0.42 8.59
N THR A 31 2.29 0.92 7.46
CA THR A 31 2.69 0.05 6.35
C THR A 31 3.85 -0.86 6.72
N ILE A 32 4.86 -0.37 7.46
CA ILE A 32 5.97 -1.21 7.92
C ILE A 32 5.48 -2.29 8.88
N GLN A 33 4.57 -1.95 9.81
CA GLN A 33 3.99 -2.95 10.71
C GLN A 33 3.25 -4.05 9.93
N LEU A 34 2.39 -3.65 8.99
CA LEU A 34 1.62 -4.58 8.17
C LEU A 34 2.55 -5.45 7.30
N LEU A 35 3.54 -4.84 6.67
CA LEU A 35 4.54 -5.53 5.87
C LEU A 35 5.32 -6.55 6.71
N SER A 36 5.75 -6.18 7.92
CA SER A 36 6.43 -7.07 8.87
C SER A 36 5.62 -8.32 9.17
N GLN A 37 4.32 -8.18 9.43
CA GLN A 37 3.43 -9.33 9.67
C GLN A 37 3.39 -10.28 8.45
N HIS A 38 3.29 -9.73 7.24
CA HIS A 38 3.34 -10.55 6.03
C HIS A 38 4.73 -11.18 5.79
N LEU A 39 5.82 -10.49 6.09
CA LEU A 39 7.16 -11.07 5.97
C LEU A 39 7.39 -12.21 6.97
N PHE A 40 6.83 -12.11 8.18
CA PHE A 40 6.98 -13.14 9.22
C PHE A 40 6.16 -14.40 8.93
N PHE A 41 4.93 -14.26 8.41
CA PHE A 41 4.04 -15.39 8.09
C PHE A 41 4.11 -15.80 6.61
N TRP A 42 5.31 -16.05 6.10
CA TRP A 42 5.54 -16.36 4.69
C TRP A 42 5.17 -17.80 4.32
N LYS A 43 3.88 -18.07 4.09
CA LYS A 43 3.40 -19.41 3.66
C LYS A 43 3.43 -19.59 2.13
N ASN A 44 2.80 -18.68 1.38
CA ASN A 44 2.64 -18.79 -0.07
C ASN A 44 3.43 -17.67 -0.80
N PRO A 45 4.62 -17.95 -1.37
CA PRO A 45 5.48 -16.92 -1.94
C PRO A 45 4.89 -16.20 -3.15
N LYS A 46 3.99 -16.83 -3.90
CA LYS A 46 3.34 -16.23 -5.07
C LYS A 46 2.30 -15.18 -4.65
N GLU A 47 1.43 -15.54 -3.70
CA GLU A 47 0.37 -14.68 -3.17
C GLU A 47 0.95 -13.55 -2.31
N GLN A 48 1.94 -13.86 -1.47
CA GLN A 48 2.54 -12.87 -0.57
C GLN A 48 3.24 -11.74 -1.34
N LYS A 49 3.92 -12.06 -2.45
CA LYS A 49 4.52 -11.04 -3.32
C LYS A 49 3.46 -10.08 -3.90
N ALA A 50 2.29 -10.59 -4.28
CA ALA A 50 1.19 -9.75 -4.74
C ALA A 50 0.65 -8.86 -3.61
N ILE A 51 0.49 -9.41 -2.40
CA ILE A 51 0.02 -8.66 -1.23
C ILE A 51 0.99 -7.55 -0.81
N ILE A 52 2.30 -7.80 -0.82
CA ILE A 52 3.33 -6.79 -0.52
C ILE A 52 3.25 -5.62 -1.51
N ILE A 53 3.08 -5.91 -2.80
CA ILE A 53 2.91 -4.88 -3.83
C ILE A 53 1.65 -4.04 -3.56
N ILE A 54 0.55 -4.63 -3.07
CA ILE A 54 -0.68 -3.89 -2.74
C ILE A 54 -0.46 -3.00 -1.51
N ILE A 55 0.18 -3.52 -0.46
CA ILE A 55 0.42 -2.79 0.81
C ILE A 55 1.29 -1.54 0.59
N LEU A 56 2.27 -1.61 -0.31
CA LEU A 56 3.16 -0.50 -0.64
C LEU A 56 2.46 0.67 -1.36
N MET A 57 1.19 0.52 -1.73
CA MET A 57 0.40 1.60 -2.35
C MET A 57 0.16 2.76 -1.38
N ALA A 58 -0.21 2.49 -0.14
CA ALA A 58 -0.47 3.53 0.86
C ALA A 58 0.70 4.52 1.08
N PRO A 59 1.95 4.08 1.32
CA PRO A 59 3.05 5.00 1.52
C PRO A 59 3.46 5.73 0.23
N ILE A 60 3.32 5.10 -0.94
CA ILE A 60 3.58 5.77 -2.23
C ILE A 60 2.62 6.96 -2.40
N TYR A 61 1.34 6.78 -2.10
CA TYR A 61 0.35 7.86 -2.20
C TYR A 61 0.66 8.98 -1.21
N ALA A 62 1.00 8.63 0.04
CA ALA A 62 1.39 9.62 1.05
C ALA A 62 2.60 10.45 0.61
N ILE A 63 3.63 9.80 0.04
CA ILE A 63 4.84 10.49 -0.45
C ILE A 63 4.50 11.39 -1.65
N VAL A 64 3.76 10.89 -2.65
CA VAL A 64 3.40 11.69 -3.84
C VAL A 64 2.57 12.90 -3.45
N SER A 65 1.61 12.75 -2.54
CA SER A 65 0.84 13.87 -1.99
C SER A 65 1.70 14.88 -1.23
N PHE A 66 2.69 14.42 -0.46
CA PHE A 66 3.61 15.29 0.26
C PHE A 66 4.57 16.02 -0.68
N VAL A 67 5.06 15.35 -1.72
CA VAL A 67 5.87 15.99 -2.78
C VAL A 67 5.04 17.05 -3.49
N GLY A 68 3.78 16.78 -3.85
CA GLY A 68 2.90 17.79 -4.45
C GLY A 68 2.66 19.02 -3.55
N LEU A 69 2.61 18.83 -2.23
CA LEU A 69 2.53 19.94 -1.27
C LEU A 69 3.81 20.80 -1.26
N LEU A 70 4.99 20.19 -1.44
CA LEU A 70 6.27 20.89 -1.54
C LEU A 70 6.48 21.54 -2.91
N ASP A 71 5.99 20.90 -3.98
CA ASP A 71 6.17 21.28 -5.38
C ASP A 71 5.32 22.48 -5.82
N PHE A 72 4.36 22.91 -4.98
CA PHE A 72 3.73 24.23 -5.07
C PHE A 72 4.75 25.40 -5.11
N ARG A 73 6.05 25.12 -4.89
CA ARG A 73 7.18 26.07 -4.94
C ARG A 73 8.22 25.79 -6.06
N GLY A 74 8.07 24.79 -6.94
CA GLY A 74 8.86 24.69 -8.18
C GLY A 74 8.99 23.31 -8.86
N SER A 75 8.84 23.33 -10.20
CA SER A 75 9.02 22.26 -11.22
C SER A 75 7.86 21.27 -11.47
N GLU A 76 6.76 21.79 -12.03
CA GLU A 76 5.57 21.00 -12.44
C GLU A 76 5.88 19.75 -13.29
N ALA A 77 6.95 19.76 -14.07
CA ALA A 77 7.35 18.63 -14.90
C ALA A 77 7.75 17.39 -14.07
N PHE A 78 8.37 17.59 -12.91
CA PHE A 78 8.75 16.50 -12.02
C PHE A 78 7.52 15.88 -11.33
N PHE A 79 6.60 16.71 -10.85
CA PHE A 79 5.35 16.25 -10.26
C PHE A 79 4.49 15.45 -11.25
N MET A 80 4.31 15.96 -12.48
CA MET A 80 3.56 15.26 -13.52
C MET A 80 4.16 13.88 -13.87
N PHE A 81 5.48 13.77 -13.86
CA PHE A 81 6.17 12.49 -14.06
C PHE A 81 5.93 11.51 -12.91
N LEU A 82 6.01 11.97 -11.65
CA LEU A 82 5.70 11.15 -10.48
C LEU A 82 4.24 10.69 -10.47
N GLU A 83 3.32 11.57 -10.84
CA GLU A 83 1.90 11.26 -10.96
C GLU A 83 1.64 10.19 -12.03
N SER A 84 2.29 10.30 -13.19
CA SER A 84 2.22 9.29 -14.25
C SER A 84 2.75 7.92 -13.81
N ILE A 85 3.87 7.88 -13.06
CA ILE A 85 4.41 6.63 -12.50
C ILE A 85 3.43 6.02 -11.50
N LYS A 86 2.85 6.84 -10.63
CA LYS A 86 1.86 6.42 -9.64
C LYS A 86 0.63 5.79 -10.32
N GLU A 87 0.11 6.40 -11.37
CA GLU A 87 -1.00 5.85 -12.16
C GLU A 87 -0.65 4.50 -12.80
N CYS A 88 0.57 4.37 -13.35
CA CYS A 88 1.05 3.09 -13.88
C CYS A 88 1.17 2.01 -12.78
N TYR A 89 1.64 2.40 -11.59
CA TYR A 89 1.72 1.51 -10.45
C TYR A 89 0.33 1.07 -9.95
N GLU A 90 -0.66 1.98 -9.97
CA GLU A 90 -2.04 1.66 -9.62
C GLU A 90 -2.62 0.56 -10.53
N ALA A 91 -2.39 0.65 -11.84
CA ALA A 91 -2.79 -0.39 -12.78
C ALA A 91 -2.13 -1.75 -12.46
N LEU A 92 -0.85 -1.75 -12.09
CA LEU A 92 -0.14 -2.95 -11.68
C LEU A 92 -0.70 -3.53 -10.37
N VAL A 93 -1.04 -2.70 -9.39
CA VAL A 93 -1.65 -3.12 -8.12
C VAL A 93 -3.00 -3.79 -8.36
N ILE A 94 -3.84 -3.22 -9.22
CA ILE A 94 -5.15 -3.82 -9.60
C ILE A 94 -4.94 -5.19 -10.26
N ALA A 95 -3.97 -5.32 -11.17
CA ALA A 95 -3.66 -6.60 -11.79
C ALA A 95 -3.20 -7.66 -10.76
N LYS A 96 -2.38 -7.27 -9.77
CA LYS A 96 -1.96 -8.16 -8.67
C LYS A 96 -3.12 -8.55 -7.76
N PHE A 97 -4.01 -7.61 -7.46
CA PHE A 97 -5.21 -7.86 -6.67
C PHE A 97 -6.14 -8.85 -7.38
N LEU A 98 -6.37 -8.67 -8.68
CA LEU A 98 -7.19 -9.58 -9.46
C LEU A 98 -6.59 -10.99 -9.52
N ALA A 99 -5.28 -11.10 -9.76
CA ALA A 99 -4.58 -12.38 -9.75
C ALA A 99 -4.69 -13.11 -8.39
N LEU A 100 -4.64 -12.36 -7.29
CA LEU A 100 -4.82 -12.88 -5.94
C LEU A 100 -6.24 -13.44 -5.74
N MET A 101 -7.27 -12.69 -6.17
CA MET A 101 -8.66 -13.15 -6.13
C MET A 101 -8.89 -14.44 -6.92
N TYR A 102 -8.31 -14.55 -8.13
CA TYR A 102 -8.39 -15.77 -8.93
C TYR A 102 -7.71 -16.97 -8.24
N SER A 103 -6.55 -16.75 -7.61
CA SER A 103 -5.85 -17.80 -6.84
C SER A 103 -6.75 -18.37 -5.74
N TYR A 104 -7.36 -17.49 -4.94
CA TYR A 104 -8.24 -17.90 -3.86
C TYR A 104 -9.51 -18.58 -4.35
N LEU A 105 -10.14 -18.07 -5.42
CA LEU A 105 -11.33 -18.70 -5.99
C LEU A 105 -11.06 -20.13 -6.49
N ASN A 106 -9.92 -20.35 -7.14
CA ASN A 106 -9.56 -21.68 -7.65
C ASN A 106 -9.36 -22.69 -6.51
N ILE A 107 -8.72 -22.26 -5.41
CA ILE A 107 -8.56 -23.09 -4.21
C ILE A 107 -9.94 -23.48 -3.63
N HIS A 108 -10.87 -22.54 -3.54
CA HIS A 108 -12.23 -22.81 -3.06
C HIS A 108 -13.00 -23.77 -3.97
N GLN A 109 -12.85 -23.65 -5.29
CA GLN A 109 -13.48 -24.57 -6.26
C GLN A 109 -12.91 -25.99 -6.14
N CYS A 110 -11.58 -26.14 -6.05
CA CYS A 110 -10.94 -27.44 -5.82
C CYS A 110 -11.37 -28.08 -4.49
N GLN A 111 -11.51 -27.28 -3.42
CA GLN A 111 -11.97 -27.78 -2.13
C GLN A 111 -13.42 -28.28 -2.20
N LYS A 112 -14.30 -27.58 -2.92
CA LYS A 112 -15.69 -27.99 -3.09
C LYS A 112 -15.80 -29.33 -3.84
N LEU A 113 -15.07 -29.46 -4.95
CA LEU A 113 -15.03 -30.71 -5.73
C LEU A 113 -14.51 -31.90 -4.91
N GLY A 114 -13.45 -31.70 -4.11
CA GLY A 114 -12.94 -32.74 -3.23
C GLY A 114 -13.92 -33.16 -2.14
N ASN A 115 -14.68 -32.21 -1.58
CA ASN A 115 -15.72 -32.50 -0.60
C ASN A 115 -16.92 -33.24 -1.22
N ASP A 116 -17.32 -32.88 -2.44
CA ASP A 116 -18.38 -33.56 -3.18
C ASP A 116 -17.96 -35.00 -3.55
N GLN A 117 -16.72 -35.24 -3.98
CA GLN A 117 -16.18 -36.59 -4.22
C GLN A 117 -16.06 -37.43 -2.95
N GLY A 118 -15.62 -36.84 -1.84
CA GLY A 118 -15.58 -37.54 -0.54
C GLY A 118 -16.97 -37.99 -0.08
N LEU A 119 -18.01 -37.20 -0.36
CA LEU A 119 -19.39 -37.53 -0.02
C LEU A 119 -19.95 -38.67 -0.88
N ILE A 120 -19.60 -38.73 -2.17
CA ILE A 120 -20.02 -39.82 -3.08
C ILE A 120 -19.36 -41.14 -2.64
N THR A 121 -18.08 -41.12 -2.24
CA THR A 121 -17.36 -42.33 -1.82
C THR A 121 -17.84 -42.89 -0.46
N LEU A 122 -18.60 -42.12 0.31
CA LEU A 122 -19.25 -42.59 1.56
C LEU A 122 -20.68 -43.10 1.34
N LEU A 123 -21.23 -42.93 0.13
CA LEU A 123 -22.58 -43.34 -0.26
C LEU A 123 -22.60 -44.61 -1.14
N ASP A 124 -21.44 -45.10 -1.59
CA ASP A 124 -21.20 -46.40 -2.24
C ASP A 124 -20.54 -47.39 -1.25
#